data_AF-A0A9W8I8U4-F1
#
_entry.id   AF-A0A9W8I8U4-F1
#
_cell.length_a   1.000
_cell.length_b   1.000
_cell.length_c   1.000
_cell.angle_alpha   90.00
_cell.angle_beta   90.00
_cell.angle_gamma   90.00
#
_symmetry.space_group_name_H-M   'P 1'
#
loop_
_entity.id
_entity.type
_entity.pdbx_description
1 polymer ?
#
loop_
_entity_poly.entity_id
_entity_poly.type
_entity_poly.pdbx_seq_one_letter_code
_entity_poly.pdbx_strand_id
1 'polypeptide(L)'
;MYFNLKSFSVLAAAVAAVVLSLLAIQVKITLDAIGFGKTYTNVNTTLCRQIGHGVLHGCEDIVVDPHTGLAYLACGSLAARQRWLNPDDSYDIAHEAEADHIYVLSENDTF
;
A
#
# COMPACT_ATOMS: atom_id res chain seq x y z
N MET A 1 -4.80 -42.61 39.94
CA MET A 1 -4.54 -42.07 38.58
C MET A 1 -3.71 -40.81 38.77
N TYR A 2 -2.36 -40.92 38.82
CA TYR A 2 -1.49 -39.76 39.02
C TYR A 2 -1.09 -39.23 37.64
N PHE A 3 -1.75 -38.16 37.20
CA PHE A 3 -1.28 -37.40 36.05
C PHE A 3 0.05 -36.74 36.43
N ASN A 4 1.09 -37.02 35.65
CA ASN A 4 2.45 -36.57 35.92
C ASN A 4 2.53 -35.04 35.68
N LEU A 5 2.58 -34.25 36.75
CA LEU A 5 2.56 -32.78 36.71
C LEU A 5 3.62 -32.22 35.74
N LYS A 6 4.77 -32.89 35.65
CA LYS A 6 5.87 -32.56 34.73
C LYS A 6 5.47 -32.66 33.25
N SER A 7 4.70 -33.69 32.89
CA SER A 7 4.22 -33.86 31.50
C SER A 7 3.23 -32.77 31.11
N PHE A 8 2.40 -32.30 32.05
CA PHE A 8 1.46 -31.21 31.81
C PHE A 8 2.18 -29.87 31.61
N SER A 9 3.20 -29.58 32.42
CA SER A 9 4.02 -28.37 32.28
C SER A 9 4.80 -28.33 30.95
N VAL A 10 5.35 -29.47 30.52
CA VAL A 10 6.04 -29.57 29.23
C VAL A 10 5.07 -29.35 28.07
N LEU A 11 3.86 -29.94 28.14
CA LEU A 11 2.83 -29.75 27.12
C LEU A 11 2.38 -28.28 27.05
N ALA A 12 2.13 -27.65 28.20
CA ALA A 12 1.72 -26.25 28.27
C ALA A 12 2.79 -25.30 27.71
N ALA A 13 4.07 -25.55 28.03
CA ALA A 13 5.18 -24.77 27.48
C ALA A 13 5.32 -24.94 25.95
N ALA A 14 5.15 -26.16 25.44
CA ALA A 14 5.19 -26.43 24.00
C ALA A 14 4.04 -25.72 23.26
N VAL A 15 2.83 -25.78 23.80
CA VAL A 15 1.66 -25.08 23.23
C VAL A 15 1.88 -23.56 23.26
N ALA A 16 2.36 -23.01 24.38
CA ALA A 16 2.66 -21.58 24.47
C ALA A 16 3.71 -21.15 23.44
N ALA A 17 4.77 -21.93 23.26
CA ALA A 17 5.81 -21.64 22.26
C ALA A 17 5.25 -21.65 20.83
N VAL A 18 4.37 -22.59 20.48
CA VAL A 18 3.71 -22.63 19.17
C VAL A 18 2.82 -21.41 18.97
N VAL A 19 1.99 -21.06 19.95
CA VAL A 19 1.09 -19.89 19.87
C VAL A 19 1.89 -18.59 19.73
N LEU A 20 2.93 -18.40 20.52
CA LEU A 20 3.83 -17.23 20.44
C LEU A 20 4.50 -17.14 19.06
N SER A 21 4.94 -18.28 18.51
CA SER A 21 5.57 -18.32 17.19
C SER A 21 4.59 -17.92 16.09
N LEU A 22 3.36 -18.41 16.14
CA LEU A 22 2.31 -18.04 15.18
C LEU A 22 1.98 -16.55 15.25
N LEU A 23 1.85 -15.98 16.45
CA LEU A 23 1.63 -14.54 16.64
C LEU A 23 2.80 -13.71 16.10
N ALA A 24 4.04 -14.12 16.38
CA ALA A 24 5.23 -13.43 15.88
C ALA A 24 5.31 -13.43 14.34
N ILE A 25 4.93 -14.54 13.70
CA ILE A 25 4.86 -14.63 12.23
C ILE A 25 3.83 -13.64 11.68
N GLN A 26 2.63 -13.59 12.25
CA GLN A 26 1.58 -12.67 11.80
C GLN A 26 2.01 -11.20 11.95
N VAL A 27 2.57 -10.85 13.11
CA VAL A 27 3.10 -9.51 13.35
C VAL A 27 4.19 -9.16 12.34
N LYS A 28 5.13 -10.09 12.08
CA LYS A 28 6.20 -9.85 11.10
C LYS A 28 5.66 -9.62 9.70
N ILE A 29 4.71 -10.45 9.23
CA ILE A 29 4.09 -10.31 7.91
C ILE A 29 3.42 -8.95 7.79
N THR A 30 2.65 -8.54 8.79
CA THR A 30 1.97 -7.23 8.80
C THR A 30 2.97 -6.07 8.78
N LEU A 31 4.03 -6.14 9.60
CA LEU A 31 5.06 -5.10 9.65
C LEU A 31 5.84 -4.98 8.32
N ASP A 32 6.14 -6.11 7.69
CA ASP A 32 6.79 -6.12 6.37
C ASP A 32 5.87 -5.53 5.28
N ALA A 33 4.57 -5.87 5.31
CA ALA A 33 3.60 -5.38 4.33
C ALA A 33 3.42 -3.86 4.38
N ILE A 34 3.43 -3.25 5.57
CA ILE A 34 3.36 -1.79 5.73
C ILE A 34 4.73 -1.09 5.60
N GLY A 35 5.80 -1.84 5.35
CA GLY A 35 7.15 -1.29 5.19
C GLY A 35 7.77 -0.75 6.48
N PHE A 36 7.38 -1.28 7.66
CA PHE A 36 7.94 -0.83 8.93
C PHE A 36 9.46 -1.09 9.01
N GLY A 37 10.23 -0.08 9.41
CA GLY A 37 11.69 -0.17 9.52
C GLY A 37 12.44 -0.16 8.18
N LYS A 38 11.74 0.02 7.05
CA LYS A 38 12.41 0.26 5.76
C LYS A 38 13.02 1.66 5.73
N THR A 39 14.22 1.78 5.19
CA THR A 39 14.87 3.05 4.91
C THR A 39 14.91 3.28 3.40
N TYR A 40 14.57 4.50 2.99
CA TYR A 40 14.59 4.90 1.59
C TYR A 40 15.78 5.81 1.35
N THR A 41 16.46 5.61 0.22
CA THR A 41 17.55 6.47 -0.21
C THR A 41 17.20 7.06 -1.58
N ASN A 42 17.47 8.35 -1.74
CA ASN A 42 17.23 9.01 -3.01
C ASN A 42 18.26 8.53 -4.03
N VAL A 43 17.79 8.08 -5.18
CA VAL A 43 18.64 7.65 -6.30
C VAL A 43 18.32 8.54 -7.50
N ASN A 44 19.32 9.25 -8.01
CA ASN A 44 19.22 10.06 -9.25
C ASN A 44 18.10 11.11 -9.29
N THR A 45 17.74 11.71 -8.15
CA THR A 45 16.62 12.67 -8.05
C THR A 45 16.94 14.09 -8.52
N THR A 46 18.18 14.37 -8.97
CA THR A 46 18.65 15.73 -9.29
C THR A 46 17.94 16.37 -10.47
N LEU A 47 17.39 15.57 -11.39
CA LEU A 47 16.65 16.03 -12.57
C LEU A 47 15.13 15.89 -12.40
N CYS A 48 14.68 15.38 -11.25
CA CYS A 48 13.26 15.20 -10.99
C CYS A 48 12.61 16.54 -10.66
N ARG A 49 11.44 16.81 -11.25
CA ARG A 49 10.55 17.90 -10.86
C ARG A 49 9.21 17.32 -10.42
N GLN A 50 8.58 17.96 -9.45
CA GLN A 50 7.20 17.65 -9.11
C GLN A 50 6.29 18.23 -10.20
N ILE A 51 5.35 17.43 -10.68
CA ILE A 51 4.40 17.80 -11.73
C ILE A 51 3.04 18.06 -11.09
N GLY A 52 2.33 19.10 -11.54
CA GLY A 52 0.96 19.37 -11.11
C GLY A 52 0.83 19.79 -9.65
N HIS A 53 1.79 20.58 -9.14
CA HIS A 53 1.83 21.00 -7.74
C HIS A 53 0.49 21.62 -7.28
N GLY A 54 -0.22 20.92 -6.39
CA GLY A 54 -1.52 21.34 -5.85
C GLY A 54 -2.74 20.92 -6.68
N VAL A 55 -2.55 20.46 -7.92
CA VAL A 55 -3.63 20.10 -8.86
C VAL A 55 -3.75 18.58 -9.04
N LEU A 56 -2.62 17.88 -9.07
CA LEU A 56 -2.54 16.42 -9.19
C LEU A 56 -2.15 15.81 -7.84
N HIS A 57 -3.03 14.97 -7.29
CA HIS A 57 -2.79 14.26 -6.03
C HIS A 57 -3.02 12.78 -6.24
N GLY A 58 -2.14 11.94 -5.71
CA GLY A 58 -2.28 10.48 -5.81
C GLY A 58 -2.53 10.05 -7.26
N CYS A 59 -1.49 10.00 -8.09
CA CYS A 59 -1.59 9.34 -9.39
C CYS A 59 -1.00 7.94 -9.21
N GLU A 60 -1.79 6.89 -9.41
CA GLU A 60 -1.36 5.50 -9.13
C GLU A 60 -0.88 4.80 -10.39
N ASP A 61 -1.62 4.93 -11.48
CA ASP A 61 -1.26 4.34 -12.75
C ASP A 61 -0.91 5.39 -13.78
N ILE A 62 0.07 5.06 -14.62
CA ILE A 62 0.59 5.91 -15.69
C ILE A 62 0.84 5.03 -16.91
N VAL A 63 0.17 5.35 -18.02
CA VAL A 63 0.40 4.73 -19.32
C VAL A 63 0.98 5.77 -20.27
N VAL A 64 2.11 5.47 -20.89
CA VAL A 64 2.72 6.34 -21.91
C VAL A 64 2.44 5.77 -23.28
N ASP A 65 1.80 6.55 -24.15
CA ASP A 65 1.61 6.18 -25.55
C ASP A 65 2.95 6.30 -26.30
N PRO A 66 3.50 5.20 -26.85
CA PRO A 66 4.79 5.22 -27.53
C PRO A 66 4.76 5.97 -28.87
N HIS A 67 3.59 6.22 -29.46
CA HIS A 67 3.49 6.91 -30.75
C HIS A 67 3.50 8.43 -30.60
N THR A 68 2.84 8.94 -29.57
CA THR A 68 2.69 10.38 -29.32
C THR A 68 3.60 10.90 -28.21
N GLY A 69 4.09 10.03 -27.32
CA GLY A 69 4.83 10.41 -26.13
C GLY A 69 3.96 11.00 -25.00
N LEU A 70 2.63 10.95 -25.15
CA LEU A 70 1.70 11.43 -24.11
C LEU A 70 1.58 10.43 -22.97
N ALA A 71 1.57 10.93 -21.74
CA ALA A 71 1.28 10.17 -20.54
C ALA A 71 -0.18 10.35 -20.13
N TYR A 72 -0.85 9.24 -19.85
CA TYR A 72 -2.20 9.18 -19.32
C TYR A 72 -2.10 8.70 -17.87
N LEU A 73 -2.52 9.54 -16.93
CA LEU A 73 -2.41 9.30 -15.50
C LEU A 73 -3.80 9.15 -14.89
N ALA A 74 -4.01 8.09 -14.10
CA ALA A 74 -5.19 7.98 -13.24
C ALA A 74 -4.90 8.72 -11.92
N CYS A 75 -5.40 9.96 -11.82
CA CYS A 75 -5.16 10.84 -10.67
C CYS A 75 -6.45 11.15 -9.92
N GLY A 76 -6.38 11.18 -8.60
CA GLY A 76 -7.53 11.45 -7.73
C GLY A 76 -7.38 12.73 -6.92
N SER A 77 -8.30 12.92 -5.98
CA SER A 77 -8.06 13.81 -4.84
C SER A 77 -7.61 12.99 -3.63
N LEU A 78 -6.95 13.62 -2.66
CA LEU A 78 -6.63 12.93 -1.40
C LEU A 78 -7.90 12.39 -0.70
N ALA A 79 -9.02 13.13 -0.80
CA ALA A 79 -10.29 12.70 -0.22
C ALA A 79 -10.85 11.44 -0.91
N ALA A 80 -10.77 11.37 -2.24
CA ALA A 80 -11.15 10.18 -3.01
C ALA A 80 -10.26 8.98 -2.66
N ARG A 81 -8.96 9.21 -2.50
CA ARG A 81 -7.96 8.18 -2.16
C ARG A 81 -8.15 7.57 -0.77
N GLN A 82 -8.63 8.35 0.21
CA GLN A 82 -8.96 7.82 1.54
C GLN A 82 -10.16 6.86 1.53
N ARG A 83 -10.92 6.83 0.43
CA ARG A 83 -12.08 5.96 0.23
C ARG A 83 -11.81 4.81 -0.74
N TRP A 84 -10.55 4.61 -1.13
CA TRP A 84 -10.18 3.45 -1.93
C TRP A 84 -10.58 2.16 -1.25
N LEU A 85 -11.29 1.33 -2.01
CA LEU A 85 -11.79 0.05 -1.58
C LEU A 85 -10.61 -0.83 -1.18
N ASN A 86 -10.68 -1.42 0.01
CA ASN A 86 -9.86 -2.59 0.28
C ASN A 86 -10.26 -3.71 -0.69
N PRO A 87 -9.41 -4.73 -0.90
CA PRO A 87 -9.68 -5.81 -1.85
C PRO A 87 -11.04 -6.51 -1.70
N ASP A 88 -11.68 -6.43 -0.52
CA ASP A 88 -12.97 -7.05 -0.20
C ASP A 88 -14.14 -6.06 -0.03
N ASP A 89 -13.91 -4.76 -0.25
CA ASP A 89 -14.96 -3.76 -0.08
C ASP A 89 -15.91 -3.73 -1.29
N SER A 90 -17.21 -3.56 -1.03
CA SER A 90 -18.22 -3.39 -2.08
C SER A 90 -18.03 -2.07 -2.80
N TYR A 91 -18.16 -2.06 -4.13
CA TYR A 91 -18.02 -0.85 -4.93
C TYR A 91 -18.95 0.28 -4.46
N ASP A 92 -18.38 1.44 -4.15
CA ASP A 92 -19.11 2.61 -3.64
C ASP A 92 -19.58 3.51 -4.79
N ILE A 93 -20.79 3.21 -5.30
CA ILE A 93 -21.44 3.98 -6.37
C ILE A 93 -21.76 5.41 -5.92
N ALA A 94 -21.96 5.66 -4.61
CA ALA A 94 -22.39 6.96 -4.11
C ALA A 94 -21.31 8.04 -4.26
N HIS A 95 -20.04 7.63 -4.33
CA HIS A 95 -18.89 8.53 -4.45
C HIS A 95 -18.16 8.36 -5.80
N GLU A 96 -18.79 7.74 -6.79
CA GLU A 96 -18.22 7.55 -8.13
C GLU A 96 -17.91 8.88 -8.83
N ALA A 97 -18.66 9.95 -8.54
CA ALA A 97 -18.38 11.29 -9.06
C ALA A 97 -17.06 11.90 -8.53
N GLU A 98 -16.49 11.31 -7.48
CA GLU A 98 -15.19 11.65 -6.91
C GLU A 98 -14.08 10.71 -7.40
N ALA A 99 -14.39 9.81 -8.34
CA ALA A 99 -13.45 8.85 -8.89
C ALA A 99 -12.26 9.55 -9.56
N ASP A 100 -11.15 8.80 -9.64
CA ASP A 100 -9.94 9.23 -10.33
C ASP A 100 -10.29 9.66 -11.77
N HIS A 101 -9.75 10.80 -12.19
CA HIS A 101 -9.90 11.30 -13.55
C HIS A 101 -8.63 11.02 -14.34
N ILE A 102 -8.78 10.87 -15.67
CA ILE A 102 -7.63 10.71 -16.55
C ILE A 102 -7.05 12.08 -16.84
N TYR A 103 -5.82 12.28 -16.39
CA TYR A 103 -5.01 13.43 -16.72
C TYR A 103 -4.10 13.09 -17.90
N VAL A 104 -4.05 13.97 -18.91
CA VAL A 104 -3.18 13.80 -20.08
C VAL A 104 -2.05 14.80 -19.97
N LEU A 105 -0.82 14.30 -20.06
CA LEU A 105 0.39 15.10 -19.90
C LEU A 105 1.35 14.89 -21.06
N SER A 106 1.92 15.98 -21.55
CA SER A 106 3.08 16.00 -22.45
C SER A 106 4.37 16.21 -21.66
N GLU A 107 5.48 15.66 -22.15
CA GLU A 107 6.81 15.88 -21.58
C GLU A 107 7.16 17.38 -21.44
N ASN A 108 6.65 18.19 -22.37
CA ASN A 108 6.88 19.62 -22.44
C ASN A 108 5.94 20.46 -21.55
N ASP A 109 4.96 19.84 -20.90
CA ASP A 109 4.03 20.59 -20.07
C ASP A 109 4.74 21.14 -18.83
N THR A 110 4.69 22.46 -18.68
CA THR A 110 5.19 23.21 -17.53
C THR A 110 4.00 23.76 -16.77
N PHE A 111 3.73 23.22 -15.57
CA PHE A 111 2.72 23.73 -14.63
C PHE A 111 3.38 24.59 -13.56
#